data_AF-A0A062XWF4-F1
#
_entry.id   AF-A0A062XWF4-F1
#
_cell.length_a   1.000
_cell.length_b   1.000
_cell.length_c   1.000
_cell.angle_alpha   90.00
_cell.angle_beta   90.00
_cell.angle_gamma   90.00
#
_symmetry.space_group_name_H-M   'P 1'
#
loop_
_entity.id
_entity.type
_entity.pdbx_description
1 polymer ?
#
loop_
_entity_poly.entity_id
_entity_poly.type
_entity_poly.pdbx_seq_one_letter_code
_entity_poly.pdbx_strand_id
1 'polypeptide(L)'
;MSGQIKVALVDIRLSESDPSNQEGVTFLQWAKAHFPETPVLMMSAYRDFDALVQALNLGADYFLKKPIDLKELRSLLRKFSEQGRIPELTAELKKSLDKES
;
A
#
# COMPACT_ATOMS: atom_id res chain seq x y z
N MET A 1 -4.27 -23.53 4.23
CA MET A 1 -3.20 -22.52 4.08
C MET A 1 -3.87 -21.16 4.19
N SER A 2 -3.75 -20.49 5.34
CA SER A 2 -4.16 -19.09 5.43
C SER A 2 -3.24 -18.28 4.52
N GLY A 3 -3.80 -17.54 3.57
CA GLY A 3 -3.00 -16.66 2.72
C GLY A 3 -2.35 -15.58 3.57
N GLN A 4 -1.03 -15.55 3.62
CA GLN A 4 -0.30 -14.47 4.29
C GLN A 4 -0.46 -13.19 3.47
N ILE A 5 -1.02 -12.14 4.07
CA ILE A 5 -1.10 -10.82 3.45
C ILE A 5 0.31 -10.25 3.38
N LYS A 6 0.78 -9.97 2.17
CA LYS A 6 2.16 -9.51 1.91
C LYS A 6 2.26 -7.99 1.85
N VAL A 7 1.22 -7.33 1.36
CA VAL A 7 1.11 -5.87 1.25
C VAL A 7 -0.36 -5.51 1.36
N ALA A 8 -0.66 -4.40 2.02
CA ALA A 8 -1.99 -3.81 2.04
C ALA A 8 -1.97 -2.53 1.20
N LEU A 9 -2.95 -2.40 0.30
CA LEU A 9 -3.19 -1.20 -0.46
C LEU A 9 -4.59 -0.70 -0.10
N VAL A 10 -4.66 0.47 0.52
CA VAL A 10 -5.82 0.89 1.33
C VAL A 10 -6.25 2.29 0.91
N ASP A 11 -7.53 2.47 0.60
CA ASP A 11 -8.09 3.81 0.45
C ASP A 11 -8.24 4.47 1.83
N ILE A 12 -7.83 5.72 1.96
CA ILE A 12 -8.12 6.55 3.14
C ILE A 12 -9.63 6.56 3.42
N ARG A 13 -10.45 6.64 2.36
CA ARG A 13 -11.91 6.63 2.41
C ARG A 13 -12.42 5.28 1.90
N LEU A 14 -12.48 4.29 2.79
CA LEU A 14 -13.02 2.97 2.45
C LEU A 14 -14.50 3.05 2.03
N SER A 15 -15.23 4.02 2.57
CA SER A 15 -16.61 4.34 2.20
C SER A 15 -16.65 5.52 1.24
N GLU A 16 -17.07 5.29 -0.01
CA GLU A 16 -17.20 6.37 -1.00
C GLU A 16 -18.40 7.29 -0.74
N SER A 17 -19.40 6.84 0.04
CA SER A 17 -20.61 7.61 0.33
C SER A 17 -20.41 8.70 1.37
N ASP A 18 -19.37 8.59 2.20
CA ASP A 18 -19.07 9.56 3.26
C ASP A 18 -17.70 10.20 3.02
N PRO A 19 -17.66 11.46 2.54
CA PRO A 19 -16.42 12.17 2.27
C PRO A 19 -15.64 12.58 3.53
N SER A 20 -16.17 12.34 4.74
CA SER A 20 -15.50 12.58 6.01
C SER A 20 -14.97 11.32 6.69
N ASN A 21 -15.25 10.15 6.11
CA ASN A 21 -14.87 8.86 6.67
C ASN A 21 -13.36 8.67 6.75
N GLN A 22 -12.89 8.10 7.86
CA GLN A 22 -11.48 7.80 8.13
C GLN A 22 -11.22 6.31 8.40
N GLU A 23 -12.11 5.41 7.99
CA GLU A 23 -11.97 3.97 8.26
C GLU A 23 -10.68 3.39 7.66
N GLY A 24 -10.19 3.94 6.54
CA GLY A 24 -8.89 3.56 5.98
C GLY A 24 -7.72 3.89 6.90
N VAL A 25 -7.79 5.03 7.59
CA VAL A 25 -6.79 5.44 8.59
C VAL A 25 -6.90 4.58 9.85
N THR A 26 -8.11 4.27 10.30
CA THR A 26 -8.34 3.32 11.40
C THR A 26 -7.80 1.94 11.06
N PHE A 27 -8.00 1.47 9.83
CA PHE A 27 -7.43 0.22 9.33
C PHE A 27 -5.90 0.26 9.33
N LEU A 28 -5.29 1.36 8.88
CA LEU A 28 -3.83 1.52 8.92
C LEU A 28 -3.28 1.32 10.34
N GLN A 29 -3.88 1.99 11.33
CA GLN A 29 -3.47 1.85 12.73
C GLN A 29 -3.58 0.40 13.22
N TRP A 30 -4.71 -0.24 12.92
CA TRP A 30 -4.93 -1.64 13.26
C TRP A 30 -3.90 -2.56 12.58
N ALA A 31 -3.67 -2.37 11.29
CA ALA A 31 -2.73 -3.17 10.51
C ALA A 31 -1.30 -3.03 11.02
N LYS A 32 -0.87 -1.80 11.37
CA LYS A 32 0.47 -1.58 11.95
C LYS A 32 0.63 -2.13 13.36
N ALA A 33 -0.45 -2.18 14.15
CA ALA A 33 -0.41 -2.80 15.47
C ALA A 33 -0.31 -4.33 15.42
N HIS A 34 -0.94 -4.99 14.44
CA HIS A 34 -1.02 -6.46 14.37
C HIS A 34 -0.03 -7.09 13.37
N PHE A 35 0.36 -6.34 12.35
CA PHE A 35 1.24 -6.77 11.26
C PHE A 35 2.29 -5.68 10.94
N PRO A 36 3.15 -5.30 11.90
CA PRO A 36 4.07 -4.16 11.76
C PRO A 36 4.98 -4.24 10.53
N GLU A 37 5.41 -5.46 10.17
CA GLU A 37 6.29 -5.70 9.03
C GLU A 37 5.58 -5.58 7.67
N THR A 38 4.25 -5.75 7.64
CA THR A 38 3.47 -5.69 6.40
C THR A 38 3.45 -4.25 5.88
N PRO A 39 3.93 -4.00 4.66
CA PRO A 39 3.83 -2.69 4.06
C PRO A 39 2.37 -2.29 3.84
N VAL A 40 2.02 -1.07 4.24
CA VAL A 40 0.70 -0.48 4.02
C VAL A 40 0.86 0.75 3.14
N LEU A 41 0.32 0.66 1.92
CA LEU A 41 0.25 1.73 0.94
C LEU A 41 -1.12 2.39 1.04
N MET A 42 -1.16 3.68 1.33
CA MET A 42 -2.42 4.43 1.38
C MET A 42 -2.71 5.04 0.02
N MET A 43 -3.98 5.25 -0.31
CA MET A 43 -4.38 5.99 -1.50
C MET A 43 -5.51 6.98 -1.22
N SER A 44 -5.55 8.09 -1.96
CA SER A 44 -6.70 8.99 -1.99
C SER A 44 -6.74 9.84 -3.27
N ALA A 45 -7.87 10.49 -3.53
CA ALA A 45 -7.96 11.61 -4.45
C ALA A 45 -7.30 12.86 -3.81
N TYR A 46 -6.73 13.74 -4.63
CA TYR A 46 -5.83 14.86 -4.22
C TYR A 46 -6.39 15.88 -3.20
N ARG A 47 -7.61 15.71 -2.68
CA ARG A 47 -8.28 16.64 -1.76
C ARG A 47 -7.89 16.45 -0.29
N ASP A 48 -7.07 15.44 0.02
CA ASP A 48 -6.81 15.00 1.39
C ASP A 48 -5.34 15.16 1.80
N PHE A 49 -4.74 16.32 1.57
CA PHE A 49 -3.34 16.56 1.93
C PHE A 49 -3.08 16.34 3.44
N ASP A 50 -3.98 16.80 4.30
CA ASP A 50 -3.86 16.59 5.75
C ASP A 50 -3.96 15.10 6.13
N ALA A 51 -4.84 14.35 5.46
CA ALA A 51 -4.97 12.92 5.71
C ALA A 51 -3.74 12.14 5.20
N LEU A 52 -3.09 12.60 4.13
CA LEU A 52 -1.82 12.06 3.65
C LEU A 52 -0.74 12.22 4.72
N VAL A 53 -0.56 13.44 5.23
CA VAL A 53 0.43 13.73 6.29
C VAL A 53 0.13 12.89 7.53
N GLN A 54 -1.14 12.83 7.93
CA GLN A 54 -1.58 12.00 9.06
C GLN A 54 -1.25 10.53 8.85
N ALA A 55 -1.57 9.96 7.69
CA ALA A 55 -1.32 8.56 7.39
C ALA A 55 0.17 8.21 7.41
N LEU A 56 1.04 9.07 6.85
CA LEU A 56 2.48 8.89 6.92
C LEU A 56 2.99 8.93 8.38
N ASN A 57 2.50 9.86 9.19
CA ASN A 57 2.83 9.93 10.61
C ASN A 57 2.34 8.70 11.41
N LEU A 58 1.27 8.05 10.95
CA LEU A 58 0.73 6.81 11.51
C LEU A 58 1.43 5.55 10.98
N GLY A 59 2.50 5.71 10.19
CA GLY A 59 3.36 4.62 9.75
C GLY A 59 3.01 4.02 8.39
N ALA A 60 2.14 4.67 7.59
CA ALA A 60 1.99 4.27 6.19
C ALA A 60 3.35 4.29 5.47
N ASP A 61 3.62 3.27 4.67
CA ASP A 61 4.90 3.12 3.97
C ASP A 61 5.00 4.03 2.74
N TYR A 62 3.86 4.32 2.12
CA TYR A 62 3.77 5.24 0.99
C TYR A 62 2.32 5.68 0.78
N PHE A 63 2.15 6.76 0.02
CA PHE A 63 0.86 7.24 -0.45
C PHE A 63 0.81 7.27 -1.98
N LEU A 64 -0.26 6.72 -2.56
CA LEU A 64 -0.53 6.69 -3.99
C LEU A 64 -1.72 7.57 -4.33
N LYS A 65 -1.57 8.43 -5.34
CA LYS A 65 -2.69 9.22 -5.86
C LYS A 65 -3.66 8.30 -6.63
N LYS A 66 -4.96 8.55 -6.50
CA LYS A 66 -5.97 8.02 -7.44
C LYS A 66 -6.10 8.91 -8.71
N PRO A 67 -6.21 8.32 -9.90
CA PRO A 67 -6.07 6.89 -10.21
C PRO A 67 -4.62 6.42 -10.06
N ILE A 68 -4.43 5.16 -9.65
CA ILE A 68 -3.10 4.61 -9.33
C ILE A 68 -2.24 4.50 -10.59
N ASP A 69 -1.03 5.03 -10.53
CA ASP A 69 0.01 4.74 -11.52
C ASP A 69 0.61 3.35 -11.25
N LEU A 70 0.37 2.41 -12.17
CA LEU A 70 0.89 1.06 -12.06
C LEU A 70 2.42 0.98 -12.14
N LYS A 71 3.09 1.94 -12.80
CA LYS A 71 4.56 2.00 -12.82
C LYS A 71 5.11 2.36 -11.45
N GLU A 72 4.49 3.33 -10.79
CA GLU A 72 4.83 3.73 -9.42
C GLU A 72 4.59 2.57 -8.44
N LEU A 73 3.39 1.97 -8.47
CA LEU A 73 3.06 0.82 -7.63
C LEU A 73 4.06 -0.34 -7.82
N ARG A 74 4.39 -0.71 -9.07
CA ARG A 74 5.38 -1.76 -9.35
C ARG A 74 6.76 -1.43 -8.80
N SER A 75 7.15 -0.16 -8.85
CA SER A 75 8.44 0.31 -8.33
C SER A 75 8.49 0.19 -6.81
N LEU A 76 7.39 0.54 -6.12
CA LEU A 76 7.26 0.38 -4.66
C LEU A 76 7.28 -1.09 -4.24
N LEU A 77 6.53 -1.95 -4.93
CA LEU A 77 6.52 -3.39 -4.64
C LEU A 77 7.91 -4.01 -4.85
N ARG A 78 8.63 -3.61 -5.90
CA ARG A 78 10.02 -4.04 -6.10
C ARG A 78 10.92 -3.62 -4.94
N LYS A 79 10.83 -2.35 -4.51
CA LYS A 79 11.58 -1.83 -3.37
C LYS A 79 11.31 -2.63 -2.09
N PHE A 80 10.05 -2.92 -1.77
CA PHE A 80 9.72 -3.73 -0.60
C PHE A 80 10.25 -5.18 -0.71
N SER A 81 10.26 -5.72 -1.92
CA SER A 81 10.80 -7.05 -2.19
C SER A 81 12.32 -7.10 -1.98
N GLU A 82 13.05 -6.09 -2.46
CA GLU A 82 14.49 -5.91 -2.26
C GLU A 82 14.85 -5.70 -0.78
N GLN A 83 13.95 -5.08 -0.01
CA GLN A 83 14.07 -4.93 1.45
C GLN A 83 13.74 -6.21 2.22
N GLY A 84 13.39 -7.31 1.55
CA GLY A 84 13.02 -8.58 2.19
C GLY A 84 11.65 -8.56 2.87
N ARG A 85 10.86 -7.49 2.69
CA ARG A 85 9.52 -7.36 3.29
C ARG A 85 8.46 -8.14 2.53
N ILE A 86 8.68 -8.36 1.23
CA ILE A 86 7.86 -9.21 0.35
C ILE A 86 8.72 -10.08 -0.59
N PRO A 87 9.48 -11.06 -0.07
CA PRO A 87 10.57 -11.73 -0.78
C PRO A 87 10.19 -12.40 -2.11
N GLU A 88 8.94 -12.88 -2.24
CA GLU A 88 8.54 -13.69 -3.41
C GLU A 88 8.27 -12.85 -4.68
N LEU A 89 8.09 -11.53 -4.56
CA LEU A 89 7.84 -10.66 -5.71
C LEU A 89 9.08 -10.50 -6.60
N THR A 90 10.29 -10.60 -6.05
CA THR A 90 11.54 -10.53 -6.83
C THR A 90 11.60 -11.65 -7.87
N ALA A 91 11.16 -12.86 -7.50
CA ALA A 91 11.19 -14.03 -8.37
C ALA A 91 10.10 -13.96 -9.45
N GLU A 92 8.89 -13.51 -9.10
CA GLU A 92 7.77 -13.39 -10.03
C GLU A 92 7.92 -12.21 -11.01
N LEU A 93 8.45 -11.06 -10.56
CA LEU A 93 8.73 -9.94 -11.45
C LEU A 93 9.84 -10.28 -12.45
N LYS A 94 10.92 -10.96 -12.02
CA LYS A 94 11.97 -11.42 -12.94
C LYS A 94 11.39 -12.35 -14.01
N LYS A 95 10.62 -13.36 -13.59
CA LYS A 95 9.93 -14.28 -14.52
C LYS A 95 8.99 -13.59 -15.52
N SER A 96 8.37 -12.47 -15.14
CA SER A 96 7.46 -11.73 -16.02
C SER A 96 8.22 -10.87 -17.03
N LEU A 97 9.36 -10.30 -16.65
CA LEU A 97 10.23 -9.52 -17.55
C LEU A 97 10.94 -10.42 -18.58
N ASP A 98 11.33 -11.63 -18.17
CA ASP A 98 11.95 -12.62 -19.07
C ASP A 98 10.95 -13.17 -20.12
N LYS A 99 9.64 -13.01 -19.90
CA LYS A 99 8.57 -13.43 -20.83
C LYS A 99 8.11 -12.33 -21.78
N GLU A 100 8.53 -11.09 -21.55
CA GLU A 100 8.25 -9.94 -22.42
C GLU A 100 9.43 -9.64 -23.38
N SER A 101 10.49 -10.46 -23.35
CA SER A 101 11.61 -10.46 -24.31
C SER A 101 11.48 -11.61 -25.31
#